data_AF-A0A8H9G5A2-F1
#
_entry.id   AF-A0A8H9G5A2-F1
#
_cell.length_a   1.000
_cell.length_b   1.000
_cell.length_c   1.000
_cell.angle_alpha   90.00
_cell.angle_beta   90.00
_cell.angle_gamma   90.00
#
_symmetry.space_group_name_H-M   'P 1'
#
loop_
_entity.id
_entity.type
_entity.pdbx_description
1 polymer ?
#
loop_
_entity_poly.entity_id
_entity_poly.type
_entity_poly.pdbx_seq_one_letter_code
_entity_poly.pdbx_strand_id
1 'polypeptide(L)'
;MGGYASAIAVAAVAARLRPFWTTVVGIVTAGVVAGIGIVVAGPVYGVVTTHRWEVFLFAWLYDAIIVALGVGLHPVLGRWTTPILTMLFVMLNFTSSGGIFQPAFQPGFFAALNSFWSGAAWLRAAQDLQYFPDASLGRPSLVLALWLAAAVLLCVVVHGLVARRTRIARERAVSAQEEDEVVAA
;
A
#
# COMPACT_ATOMS: atom_id res chain seq x y z
N MET A 1 -4.20 1.62 12.87
CA MET A 1 -5.42 2.37 12.50
C MET A 1 -5.15 3.84 12.23
N GLY A 2 -4.60 4.62 13.19
CA GLY A 2 -4.26 6.04 12.97
C GLY A 2 -3.21 6.30 11.88
N GLY A 3 -2.20 5.43 11.74
CA GLY A 3 -1.15 5.56 10.73
C GLY A 3 -1.65 5.51 9.28
N TYR A 4 -2.68 4.71 8.98
CA TYR A 4 -3.19 4.56 7.61
C TYR A 4 -3.86 5.84 7.11
N ALA A 5 -4.65 6.52 7.95
CA ALA A 5 -5.34 7.76 7.56
C ALA A 5 -4.35 8.90 7.33
N SER A 6 -3.33 9.04 8.20
CA SER A 6 -2.26 10.03 8.06
C SER A 6 -1.36 9.74 6.85
N ALA A 7 -1.00 8.47 6.62
CA ALA A 7 -0.19 8.06 5.47
C ALA A 7 -0.93 8.28 4.14
N ILE A 8 -2.24 8.00 4.08
CA ILE A 8 -3.06 8.26 2.89
C ILE A 8 -3.17 9.76 2.62
N ALA A 9 -3.33 10.61 3.65
CA ALA A 9 -3.38 12.07 3.49
C ALA A 9 -2.03 12.64 3.02
N VAL A 10 -0.92 12.19 3.61
CA VAL A 10 0.44 12.60 3.20
C VAL A 10 0.77 12.10 1.79
N ALA A 11 0.37 10.87 1.44
CA ALA A 11 0.54 10.32 0.10
C ALA A 11 -0.31 11.06 -0.95
N ALA A 12 -1.53 11.49 -0.60
CA ALA A 12 -2.39 12.27 -1.48
C ALA A 12 -1.83 13.67 -1.78
N VAL A 13 -1.15 14.30 -0.81
CA VAL A 13 -0.44 15.58 -1.02
C VAL A 13 0.85 15.36 -1.81
N ALA A 14 1.60 14.29 -1.52
CA ALA A 14 2.81 13.92 -2.23
C ALA A 14 2.57 13.54 -3.71
N ALA A 15 1.37 13.04 -4.04
CA ALA A 15 0.98 12.67 -5.41
C ALA A 15 0.95 13.85 -6.41
N ARG A 16 1.08 15.11 -5.95
CA ARG A 16 1.28 16.28 -6.81
C ARG A 16 2.73 16.48 -7.28
N LEU A 17 3.68 15.71 -6.76
CA LEU A 17 5.10 15.78 -7.12
C LEU A 17 5.42 14.87 -8.31
N ARG A 18 6.61 15.04 -8.88
CA ARG A 18 7.12 14.14 -9.94
C ARG A 18 7.04 12.67 -9.45
N PRO A 19 6.73 11.69 -10.32
CA PRO A 19 6.48 10.29 -9.93
C PRO A 19 7.57 9.68 -9.04
N PHE A 20 8.83 10.04 -9.29
CA PHE A 20 9.96 9.60 -8.47
C PHE A 20 9.88 10.10 -7.02
N TRP A 21 9.60 11.39 -6.82
CA TRP A 21 9.50 12.00 -5.49
C TRP A 21 8.29 11.51 -4.72
N THR A 22 7.17 11.25 -5.40
CA THR A 22 5.99 10.62 -4.78
C THR A 22 6.33 9.26 -4.20
N THR A 23 7.07 8.43 -4.95
CA THR A 23 7.51 7.11 -4.48
C THR A 23 8.49 7.22 -3.32
N VAL A 24 9.48 8.11 -3.41
CA VAL A 24 10.46 8.33 -2.33
C VAL A 24 9.78 8.79 -1.04
N VAL A 25 8.91 9.81 -1.13
CA VAL A 25 8.15 10.31 0.02
C VAL A 25 7.26 9.22 0.60
N GLY A 26 6.63 8.41 -0.25
CA GLY A 26 5.82 7.28 0.18
C GLY A 26 6.61 6.23 0.97
N ILE A 27 7.77 5.83 0.47
CA ILE A 27 8.67 4.86 1.12
C ILE A 27 9.19 5.40 2.47
N VAL A 28 9.60 6.68 2.51
CA VAL A 28 10.06 7.32 3.75
C VAL A 28 8.93 7.43 4.75
N THR A 29 7.73 7.83 4.32
CA THR A 29 6.55 7.93 5.19
C THR A 29 6.19 6.57 5.77
N ALA A 30 6.20 5.51 4.96
CA ALA A 30 6.01 4.14 5.44
C ALA A 30 7.06 3.77 6.50
N GLY A 31 8.33 4.14 6.29
CA GLY A 31 9.40 3.87 7.25
C GLY A 31 9.21 4.61 8.58
N VAL A 32 8.80 5.87 8.53
CA VAL A 32 8.49 6.67 9.72
C VAL A 32 7.32 6.06 10.49
N VAL A 33 6.23 5.67 9.81
CA VAL A 33 5.05 5.07 10.44
C VAL A 33 5.39 3.73 11.09
N ALA A 34 6.10 2.86 10.39
CA ALA A 34 6.59 1.59 10.93
C ALA A 34 7.52 1.81 12.13
N GLY A 35 8.42 2.80 12.05
CA GLY A 35 9.33 3.17 13.13
C GLY A 35 8.60 3.63 14.39
N ILE A 36 7.60 4.50 14.24
CA ILE A 36 6.72 4.90 15.35
C ILE A 36 6.03 3.67 15.95
N GLY A 37 5.52 2.76 15.11
CA GLY A 37 4.89 1.51 15.54
C GLY A 37 5.81 0.66 16.41
N ILE A 38 7.08 0.50 16.01
CA ILE A 38 8.08 -0.28 16.76
C ILE A 38 8.50 0.40 18.05
N VAL A 39 8.67 1.72 18.07
CA VAL A 39 9.00 2.47 19.29
C VAL A 39 7.85 2.37 20.29
N VAL A 40 6.61 2.44 19.85
CA VAL A 40 5.46 2.31 20.74
C VAL A 40 5.31 0.85 21.20
N ALA A 41 5.33 -0.12 20.29
CA ALA A 41 5.13 -1.53 20.63
C ALA A 41 6.30 -2.14 21.43
N GLY A 42 7.53 -1.68 21.21
CA GLY A 42 8.73 -2.13 21.88
C GLY A 42 8.92 -1.46 23.24
N PRO A 43 9.61 -0.30 23.33
CA PRO A 43 9.95 0.30 24.62
C PRO A 43 8.76 0.86 25.43
N VAL A 44 7.64 1.27 24.80
CA VAL A 44 6.50 1.82 25.57
C VAL A 44 5.61 0.71 26.14
N TYR A 45 5.18 -0.24 25.30
CA TYR A 45 4.27 -1.31 25.73
C TYR A 45 4.98 -2.62 26.12
N GLY A 46 6.26 -2.81 25.78
CA GLY A 46 7.00 -4.02 26.10
C GLY A 46 6.56 -5.27 25.33
N VAL A 47 5.78 -5.12 24.25
CA VAL A 47 5.21 -6.24 23.49
C VAL A 47 6.22 -6.82 22.50
N VAL A 48 7.01 -5.95 21.86
CA VAL A 48 8.07 -6.37 20.93
C VAL A 48 9.40 -6.40 21.67
N THR A 49 9.77 -7.57 22.16
CA THR A 49 10.95 -7.73 23.02
C THR A 49 12.19 -8.14 22.22
N THR A 50 12.03 -9.09 21.29
CA THR A 50 13.06 -9.65 20.42
C THR A 50 12.85 -9.25 18.96
N HIS A 51 13.82 -9.50 18.07
CA HIS A 51 13.70 -9.33 16.61
C HIS A 51 13.11 -7.98 16.13
N ARG A 52 13.48 -6.88 16.81
CA ARG A 52 12.87 -5.55 16.58
C ARG A 52 13.09 -5.05 15.16
N TRP A 53 14.23 -5.41 14.56
CA TRP A 53 14.58 -4.99 13.21
C TRP A 53 13.78 -5.74 12.15
N GLU A 54 13.59 -7.04 12.34
CA GLU A 54 12.80 -7.89 11.46
C GLU A 54 11.34 -7.46 11.50
N VAL A 55 10.77 -7.24 12.69
CA VAL A 55 9.39 -6.74 12.82
C VAL A 55 9.25 -5.35 12.19
N PHE A 56 10.26 -4.48 12.35
CA PHE A 56 10.30 -3.19 11.65
C PHE A 56 10.26 -3.36 10.13
N LEU A 57 11.09 -4.23 9.56
CA LEU A 57 11.14 -4.46 8.11
C LEU A 57 9.82 -5.00 7.57
N PHE A 58 9.19 -5.94 8.26
CA PHE A 58 7.88 -6.46 7.88
C PHE A 58 6.79 -5.38 7.96
N ALA A 59 6.79 -4.56 9.01
CA ALA A 59 5.86 -3.43 9.14
C ALA A 59 6.08 -2.40 8.04
N TRP A 60 7.34 -2.05 7.76
CA TRP A 60 7.71 -1.10 6.72
C TRP A 60 7.32 -1.59 5.32
N LEU A 61 7.61 -2.86 5.00
CA LEU A 61 7.23 -3.48 3.73
C LEU A 61 5.71 -3.46 3.54
N TYR A 62 4.98 -3.83 4.59
CA TYR A 62 3.53 -3.80 4.59
C TYR A 62 2.99 -2.37 4.38
N ASP A 63 3.50 -1.36 5.11
CA ASP A 63 3.09 0.04 4.93
C ASP A 63 3.42 0.55 3.52
N ALA A 64 4.58 0.17 2.97
CA ALA A 64 5.01 0.53 1.63
C ALA A 64 4.07 -0.04 0.54
N ILE A 65 3.57 -1.27 0.72
CA ILE A 65 2.56 -1.88 -0.17
C ILE A 65 1.28 -1.04 -0.18
N ILE A 66 0.78 -0.66 0.99
CA ILE A 66 -0.48 0.12 1.11
C ILE A 66 -0.32 1.50 0.47
N VAL A 67 0.81 2.17 0.72
CA VAL A 67 1.11 3.46 0.11
C VAL A 67 1.26 3.33 -1.42
N ALA A 68 1.98 2.34 -1.90
CA ALA A 68 2.15 2.10 -3.34
C ALA A 68 0.82 1.81 -4.03
N LEU A 69 -0.05 0.99 -3.44
CA LEU A 69 -1.41 0.75 -3.95
C LEU A 69 -2.21 2.06 -3.94
N GLY A 70 -2.11 2.86 -2.89
CA GLY A 70 -2.83 4.13 -2.82
C GLY A 70 -2.41 5.11 -3.90
N VAL A 71 -1.10 5.27 -4.12
CA VAL A 71 -0.55 6.10 -5.17
C VAL A 71 -0.91 5.55 -6.55
N GLY A 72 -0.81 4.24 -6.77
CA GLY A 72 -1.10 3.59 -8.05
C GLY A 72 -2.58 3.66 -8.45
N LEU A 73 -3.51 3.52 -7.50
CA LEU A 73 -4.94 3.62 -7.75
C LEU A 73 -5.45 5.07 -7.84
N HIS A 74 -4.70 6.06 -7.36
CA HIS A 74 -5.17 7.44 -7.31
C HIS A 74 -5.59 8.02 -8.67
N PRO A 75 -4.82 7.86 -9.76
CA PRO A 75 -5.21 8.39 -11.07
C PRO A 75 -6.44 7.72 -11.68
N VAL A 76 -6.78 6.50 -11.23
CA VAL A 76 -7.94 5.73 -11.74
C VAL A 76 -9.20 6.06 -10.94
N LEU A 77 -9.11 6.09 -9.62
CA LEU A 77 -10.26 6.26 -8.72
C LEU A 77 -10.54 7.73 -8.34
N GLY A 78 -9.56 8.62 -8.47
CA GLY A 78 -9.68 10.04 -8.17
C GLY A 78 -10.16 10.31 -6.74
N ARG A 79 -11.31 10.97 -6.57
CA ARG A 79 -11.88 11.27 -5.25
C ARG A 79 -12.34 10.04 -4.45
N TRP A 80 -12.56 8.91 -5.12
CA TRP A 80 -13.00 7.67 -4.48
C TRP A 80 -11.84 6.83 -3.94
N THR A 81 -10.59 7.20 -4.23
CA THR A 81 -9.40 6.48 -3.74
C THR A 81 -9.41 6.37 -2.22
N THR A 82 -9.62 7.47 -1.51
CA THR A 82 -9.61 7.49 -0.05
C THR A 82 -10.65 6.58 0.58
N PRO A 83 -11.97 6.69 0.25
CA PRO A 83 -12.97 5.79 0.84
C PRO A 83 -12.77 4.33 0.45
N ILE A 84 -12.37 4.03 -0.79
CA ILE A 84 -12.15 2.65 -1.25
C ILE A 84 -10.96 2.01 -0.52
N LEU A 85 -9.82 2.70 -0.43
CA LEU A 85 -8.65 2.21 0.29
C LEU A 85 -8.93 2.08 1.79
N THR A 86 -9.70 3.00 2.37
CA THR A 86 -10.12 2.90 3.77
C THR A 86 -10.98 1.65 3.96
N MET A 87 -11.97 1.42 3.11
CA MET A 87 -12.82 0.24 3.19
C MET A 87 -12.03 -1.06 3.04
N LEU A 88 -11.08 -1.12 2.09
CA LEU A 88 -10.27 -2.32 1.84
C LEU A 88 -9.19 -2.55 2.91
N PHE A 89 -8.38 -1.55 3.21
CA PHE A 89 -7.18 -1.73 4.02
C PHE A 89 -7.35 -1.39 5.50
N VAL A 90 -8.44 -0.71 5.85
CA VAL A 90 -8.84 -0.53 7.25
C VAL A 90 -9.91 -1.54 7.61
N MET A 91 -11.10 -1.46 7.00
CA MET A 91 -12.24 -2.28 7.44
C MET A 91 -12.06 -3.76 7.08
N LEU A 92 -11.87 -4.07 5.80
CA LEU A 92 -11.77 -5.45 5.33
C LEU A 92 -10.52 -6.14 5.91
N ASN A 93 -9.40 -5.43 5.97
CA ASN A 93 -8.18 -5.93 6.59
C ASN A 93 -8.33 -6.23 8.08
N PHE A 94 -9.03 -5.38 8.83
CA PHE A 94 -9.26 -5.62 10.26
C PHE A 94 -10.01 -6.94 10.48
N THR A 95 -11.00 -7.24 9.65
CA THR A 95 -11.75 -8.51 9.69
C THR A 95 -10.92 -9.69 9.19
N SER A 96 -10.19 -9.52 8.09
CA SER A 96 -9.50 -10.63 7.41
C SER A 96 -8.09 -10.93 7.91
N SER A 97 -7.44 -10.02 8.64
CA SER A 97 -6.05 -10.19 9.12
C SER A 97 -5.87 -11.32 10.13
N GLY A 98 -6.95 -11.71 10.83
CA GLY A 98 -6.88 -12.72 11.89
C GLY A 98 -6.51 -12.14 13.27
N GLY A 99 -6.47 -10.80 13.41
CA GLY A 99 -6.10 -10.13 14.66
C GLY A 99 -7.14 -10.22 15.77
N ILE A 100 -8.44 -10.27 15.43
CA ILE A 100 -9.54 -10.36 16.42
C ILE A 100 -10.03 -11.80 16.57
N PHE A 101 -10.32 -12.44 15.44
CA PHE A 101 -10.80 -13.81 15.38
C PHE A 101 -9.79 -14.64 14.63
N GLN A 102 -9.40 -15.78 15.21
CA GLN A 102 -8.57 -16.75 14.50
C GLN A 102 -9.27 -17.19 13.20
N PRO A 103 -8.54 -17.42 12.10
CA PRO A 103 -9.14 -17.78 10.81
C PRO A 103 -10.10 -18.97 10.86
N ALA A 104 -9.87 -19.92 11.78
CA ALA A 104 -10.73 -21.08 11.99
C ALA A 104 -12.15 -20.75 12.50
N PHE A 105 -12.33 -19.59 13.14
CA PHE A 105 -13.63 -19.12 13.63
C PHE A 105 -14.28 -18.08 12.70
N GLN A 106 -13.64 -17.77 11.58
CA GLN A 106 -14.18 -16.83 10.61
C GLN A 106 -15.03 -17.56 9.57
N PRO A 107 -16.06 -16.89 9.01
CA PRO A 107 -16.75 -17.41 7.83
C PRO A 107 -15.76 -17.74 6.71
N GLY A 108 -16.02 -18.81 5.95
CA GLY A 108 -15.07 -19.35 4.96
C GLY A 108 -14.50 -18.32 3.97
N PHE A 109 -15.29 -17.30 3.62
CA PHE A 109 -14.83 -16.16 2.81
C PHE A 109 -13.65 -15.40 3.45
N PHE A 110 -13.76 -15.03 4.72
CA PHE A 110 -12.71 -14.27 5.41
C PHE A 110 -11.51 -15.17 5.77
N ALA A 111 -11.75 -16.45 6.05
CA ALA A 111 -10.69 -17.43 6.24
C ALA A 111 -9.86 -17.64 4.95
N ALA A 112 -10.52 -17.68 3.79
CA ALA A 112 -9.84 -17.73 2.51
C ALA A 112 -9.05 -16.44 2.24
N LEU A 113 -9.66 -15.28 2.51
CA LEU A 113 -9.03 -13.97 2.35
C LEU A 113 -7.76 -13.85 3.21
N ASN A 114 -7.82 -14.31 4.46
CA ASN A 114 -6.67 -14.33 5.39
C ASN A 114 -5.44 -15.02 4.80
N SER A 115 -5.62 -16.06 3.98
CA SER A 115 -4.51 -16.87 3.46
C SER A 115 -3.54 -16.12 2.54
N PHE A 116 -3.99 -15.03 1.91
CA PHE A 116 -3.21 -14.22 0.97
C PHE A 116 -3.27 -12.71 1.26
N TRP A 117 -4.02 -12.26 2.27
CA TRP A 117 -4.14 -10.84 2.58
C TRP A 117 -2.83 -10.27 3.13
N SER A 118 -2.42 -9.09 2.68
CA SER A 118 -1.17 -8.45 3.09
C SER A 118 -1.08 -8.24 4.61
N GLY A 119 -2.17 -7.80 5.22
CA GLY A 119 -2.23 -7.59 6.67
C GLY A 119 -2.17 -8.89 7.48
N ALA A 120 -2.70 -9.99 6.95
CA ALA A 120 -2.58 -11.31 7.57
C ALA A 120 -1.14 -11.82 7.53
N ALA A 121 -0.45 -11.62 6.40
CA ALA A 121 0.96 -11.99 6.26
C ALA A 121 1.86 -11.20 7.23
N TRP A 122 1.65 -9.89 7.36
CA TRP A 122 2.36 -9.06 8.34
C TRP A 122 2.10 -9.53 9.78
N LEU A 123 0.83 -9.71 10.16
CA LEU A 123 0.46 -10.11 11.51
C LEU A 123 1.08 -11.46 11.87
N ARG A 124 1.03 -12.42 10.95
CA ARG A 124 1.62 -13.74 11.15
C ARG A 124 3.14 -13.67 11.30
N ALA A 125 3.83 -12.91 10.46
CA ALA A 125 5.28 -12.72 10.61
C ALA A 125 5.64 -12.09 11.96
N ALA A 126 4.89 -11.09 12.42
CA ALA A 126 5.10 -10.47 13.71
C ALA A 126 4.87 -11.44 14.88
N GLN A 127 3.83 -12.27 14.80
CA GLN A 127 3.55 -13.31 15.80
C GLN A 127 4.63 -14.40 15.80
N ASP A 128 5.05 -14.88 14.63
CA ASP A 128 6.08 -15.89 14.48
C ASP A 128 7.43 -15.37 15.06
N LEU A 129 7.82 -14.14 14.74
CA LEU A 129 9.06 -13.52 15.26
C LEU A 129 9.08 -13.31 16.78
N GLN A 130 7.92 -13.07 17.41
CA GLN A 130 7.84 -12.81 18.86
C GLN A 130 7.60 -14.09 19.67
N TYR A 131 6.78 -15.01 19.16
CA TYR A 131 6.27 -16.13 19.93
C TYR A 131 6.78 -17.50 19.45
N PHE A 132 7.22 -17.63 18.19
CA PHE A 132 7.57 -18.91 17.57
C PHE A 132 8.91 -18.82 16.80
N PRO A 133 10.06 -18.86 17.48
CA PRO A 133 11.37 -18.65 16.85
C PRO A 133 11.71 -19.66 15.73
N ASP A 134 11.14 -20.87 15.76
CA ASP A 134 11.34 -21.90 14.74
C ASP A 134 10.34 -21.85 13.57
N ALA A 135 9.38 -20.91 13.61
CA ALA A 135 8.37 -20.80 12.57
C ALA A 135 8.94 -20.23 11.27
N SER A 136 8.54 -20.84 10.14
CA SER A 136 9.00 -20.40 8.82
C SER A 136 8.36 -19.07 8.41
N LEU A 137 9.20 -18.06 8.16
CA LEU A 137 8.78 -16.78 7.59
C LEU A 137 8.63 -16.82 6.06
N GLY A 138 8.81 -17.98 5.41
CA GLY A 138 8.81 -18.10 3.95
C GLY A 138 7.46 -17.69 3.33
N ARG A 139 6.36 -18.18 3.89
CA ARG A 139 5.00 -17.87 3.40
C ARG A 139 4.61 -16.41 3.58
N PRO A 140 4.71 -15.78 4.77
CA PRO A 140 4.36 -14.36 4.91
C PRO A 140 5.26 -13.46 4.05
N SER A 141 6.54 -13.79 3.91
CA SER A 141 7.46 -13.06 3.02
C SER A 141 7.02 -13.15 1.55
N LEU A 142 6.64 -14.35 1.08
CA LEU A 142 6.16 -14.56 -0.28
C LEU A 142 4.88 -13.77 -0.56
N VAL A 143 3.92 -13.79 0.36
CA VAL A 143 2.65 -13.04 0.21
C VAL A 143 2.92 -11.54 0.12
N LEU A 144 3.77 -10.99 1.00
CA LEU A 144 4.12 -9.57 0.95
C LEU A 144 4.90 -9.22 -0.32
N ALA A 145 5.81 -10.08 -0.77
CA ALA A 145 6.54 -9.88 -2.03
C ALA A 145 5.59 -9.85 -3.24
N LEU A 146 4.60 -10.75 -3.30
CA LEU A 146 3.59 -10.76 -4.35
C LEU A 146 2.71 -9.50 -4.32
N TRP A 147 2.33 -9.04 -3.14
CA TRP A 147 1.57 -7.79 -3.00
C TRP A 147 2.39 -6.56 -3.39
N LEU A 148 3.67 -6.52 -3.04
CA LEU A 148 4.57 -5.46 -3.49
C LEU A 148 4.70 -5.47 -5.01
N ALA A 149 4.91 -6.65 -5.61
CA ALA A 149 4.97 -6.79 -7.06
C ALA A 149 3.67 -6.33 -7.73
N ALA A 150 2.50 -6.68 -7.16
CA ALA A 150 1.20 -6.23 -7.64
C ALA A 150 1.05 -4.70 -7.55
N ALA A 151 1.48 -4.09 -6.45
CA ALA A 151 1.43 -2.65 -6.26
C ALA A 151 2.33 -1.90 -7.26
N VAL A 152 3.55 -2.40 -7.48
CA VAL A 152 4.49 -1.84 -8.46
C VAL A 152 3.95 -1.99 -9.87
N LEU A 153 3.44 -3.17 -10.23
CA LEU A 153 2.85 -3.41 -11.55
C LEU A 153 1.67 -2.47 -11.81
N LEU A 154 0.80 -2.30 -10.81
CA LEU A 154 -0.32 -1.37 -10.89
C LEU A 154 0.17 0.07 -11.12
N CYS A 155 1.16 0.53 -10.36
CA CYS A 155 1.76 1.85 -10.55
C CYS A 155 2.31 2.03 -11.98
N VAL A 156 3.04 1.05 -12.51
CA VAL A 156 3.62 1.10 -13.85
C VAL A 156 2.53 1.13 -14.92
N VAL A 157 1.51 0.26 -14.80
CA VAL A 157 0.40 0.19 -15.76
C VAL A 157 -0.39 1.50 -15.76
N VAL A 158 -0.76 2.02 -14.59
CA VAL A 158 -1.56 3.25 -14.48
C VAL A 158 -0.79 4.46 -15.00
N HIS A 159 0.48 4.64 -14.59
CA HIS A 159 1.29 5.75 -15.10
C HIS A 159 1.54 5.62 -16.61
N GLY A 160 1.75 4.41 -17.12
CA GLY A 160 1.88 4.16 -18.56
C GLY A 160 0.59 4.51 -19.33
N LEU A 161 -0.57 4.14 -18.81
CA LEU A 161 -1.87 4.47 -19.40
C LEU A 161 -2.15 5.98 -19.38
N VAL A 162 -1.83 6.66 -18.28
CA VAL A 162 -1.99 8.12 -18.14
C VAL A 162 -1.03 8.87 -19.08
N ALA A 163 0.24 8.45 -19.16
CA ALA A 163 1.21 9.01 -20.08
C ALA A 163 0.76 8.85 -21.55
N ARG A 164 0.19 7.68 -21.90
CA ARG A 164 -0.36 7.44 -23.24
C ARG A 164 -1.57 8.34 -23.53
N ARG A 165 -2.50 8.49 -22.58
CA ARG A 165 -3.68 9.35 -22.74
C ARG A 165 -3.33 10.81 -22.89
N THR A 166 -2.39 11.31 -22.07
CA THR A 166 -1.92 12.70 -22.15
C THR A 166 -1.19 12.99 -23.45
N ARG A 167 -0.39 12.03 -23.97
CA ARG A 167 0.23 12.14 -25.28
C ARG A 167 -0.81 12.25 -26.41
N ILE A 168 -1.81 11.36 -26.43
CA ILE A 168 -2.88 11.38 -27.45
C ILE A 168 -3.70 12.68 -27.37
N ALA A 169 -4.03 13.15 -26.15
CA ALA A 169 -4.76 14.41 -25.98
C ALA A 169 -3.96 15.62 -26.48
N ARG A 170 -2.64 15.63 -26.26
CA ARG A 170 -1.75 16.67 -26.76
C ARG A 170 -1.63 16.64 -28.29
N GLU A 171 -1.48 15.45 -28.88
CA GLU A 171 -1.46 15.27 -30.33
C GLU A 171 -2.77 15.76 -30.99
N ARG A 172 -3.92 15.47 -30.38
CA ARG A 172 -5.22 15.98 -30.87
C ARG A 172 -5.39 17.49 -30.73
N ALA A 173 -4.92 18.08 -29.62
CA ALA A 173 -4.99 19.51 -29.42
C ALA A 173 -4.11 20.28 -30.41
N VAL A 174 -2.93 19.75 -30.74
CA VAL A 174 -2.05 20.32 -31.78
C VAL A 174 -2.73 20.24 -33.15
N SER A 175 -3.29 19.09 -33.53
CA SER A 175 -4.01 18.93 -34.81
C SER A 175 -5.20 19.88 -34.95
N ALA A 176 -5.98 20.10 -33.88
CA ALA A 176 -7.10 21.03 -33.91
C ALA A 176 -6.65 22.50 -34.09
N GLN A 177 -5.52 22.86 -33.47
CA GLN A 177 -4.94 24.21 -33.60
C GLN A 177 -4.37 24.45 -35.00
N GLU A 178 -3.74 23.43 -35.61
CA GLU A 178 -3.28 23.48 -37.01
C GLU A 178 -4.45 23.60 -37.99
N GLU A 179 -5.57 22.90 -37.75
CA GLU A 179 -6.79 23.02 -38.56
C GLU A 179 -7.40 24.43 -38.47
N ASP A 180 -7.47 25.03 -37.28
CA ASP A 180 -7.98 26.39 -37.08
C ASP A 180 -7.09 27.47 -37.74
N GLU A 181 -5.75 27.31 -37.70
CA GLU A 181 -4.81 28.21 -38.40
C GLU A 181 -4.95 28.14 -39.93
N VAL A 182 -5.21 26.97 -40.50
CA VAL A 182 -5.40 26.80 -41.95
C VAL A 182 -6.73 27.37 -42.43
N VAL A 183 -7.80 27.31 -41.62
CA VAL A 183 -9.12 27.87 -41.96
C VAL A 183 -9.15 29.40 -41.85
N ALA A 184 -8.28 29.99 -41.05
CA ALA A 184 -8.19 31.44 -40.85
C ALA A 184 -7.32 32.19 -41.90
N ALA A 185 -6.60 31.47 -42.77
CA ALA A 185 -5.71 32.00 -43.81
C ALA A 185 -6.38 32.04 -45.19
#